data_AF-A0A6J6I6H6-F1
#
_entry.id   AF-A0A6J6I6H6-F1
#
_cell.length_a   1.000
_cell.length_b   1.000
_cell.length_c   1.000
_cell.angle_alpha   90.00
_cell.angle_beta   90.00
_cell.angle_gamma   90.00
#
_symmetry.space_group_name_H-M   'P 1'
#
loop_
_entity.id
_entity.type
_entity.pdbx_description
1 polymer ?
#
loop_
_entity_poly.entity_id
_entity_poly.type
_entity_poly.pdbx_seq_one_letter_code
_entity_poly.pdbx_strand_id
1 'polypeptide(L)'
;MSGEESQFPVVMRGYERGSVDDAILDLRKELMHLSAQNAQLALELKEATGRLEMATSTLSEVGDPTYAGVGARAALILSTAEDQAINLTQNAEREIERQRKLLADEIDNLRGEAKGYYDSLVAEAQRRADRILVAARSDYDDMLSQARSEASRINEESVREAGAMRGAISTEVARMKATAKRDIESQKAAVERDLAERKLIAFRENTRNLDFDAAVALVTEQSRIDLELELTARRQEAEAEYLQKHQEAVAATQRYLDDANGQLTNALTRANAARLEAETLEAAAISINQQTTEAARKKADAIIAAAESEARSISENAQQNVEKTYLEAKIHLEKIQAERESVEVYLRNLRNVLQGQSSIQTPESLA
;
A
#
# COMPACT_ATOMS: atom_id res chain seq x y z
N MET A 1 -79.58 37.44 -39.18
CA MET A 1 -80.72 38.00 -39.96
C MET A 1 -80.21 38.50 -41.30
N SER A 2 -80.10 37.60 -42.27
CA SER A 2 -80.13 37.82 -43.71
C SER A 2 -80.38 36.44 -44.30
N GLY A 3 -81.58 36.23 -44.83
CA GLY A 3 -82.07 34.91 -45.23
C GLY A 3 -81.29 34.37 -46.42
N GLU A 4 -80.60 33.24 -46.22
CA GLU A 4 -80.35 32.31 -47.31
C GLU A 4 -81.62 31.48 -47.46
N GLU A 5 -82.51 31.91 -48.35
CA GLU A 5 -83.58 31.04 -48.83
C GLU A 5 -82.92 29.87 -49.57
N SER A 6 -82.82 28.71 -48.90
CA SER A 6 -82.34 27.48 -49.54
C SER A 6 -83.36 27.03 -50.58
N GLN A 7 -83.19 27.52 -51.81
CA GLN A 7 -83.97 27.06 -52.95
C GLN A 7 -83.58 25.61 -53.26
N PHE A 8 -84.41 24.68 -52.78
CA PHE A 8 -84.26 23.27 -53.08
C PHE A 8 -84.47 23.04 -54.59
N PRO A 9 -83.55 22.34 -55.28
CA PRO A 9 -83.74 21.98 -56.69
C PRO A 9 -85.00 21.10 -56.87
N VAL A 10 -85.81 21.41 -57.88
CA VAL A 10 -87.10 20.75 -58.17
C VAL A 10 -86.94 19.80 -59.35
N VAL A 11 -87.18 18.51 -59.12
CA VAL A 11 -87.32 17.51 -60.19
C VAL A 11 -88.78 17.40 -60.62
N MET A 12 -89.06 16.80 -61.79
CA MET A 12 -90.38 16.81 -62.48
C MET A 12 -91.62 16.50 -61.62
N ARG A 13 -91.46 15.93 -60.40
CA ARG A 13 -92.52 15.81 -59.39
C ARG A 13 -92.00 16.02 -57.95
N GLY A 14 -91.40 17.17 -57.65
CA GLY A 14 -91.13 17.61 -56.26
C GLY A 14 -89.68 18.01 -55.99
N TYR A 15 -89.37 18.31 -54.73
CA TYR A 15 -88.01 18.69 -54.31
C TYR A 15 -87.05 17.50 -54.31
N GLU A 16 -85.79 17.75 -54.65
CA GLU A 16 -84.73 16.75 -54.56
C GLU A 16 -84.49 16.37 -53.09
N ARG A 17 -84.79 15.10 -52.79
CA ARG A 17 -84.75 14.59 -51.41
C ARG A 17 -83.38 14.73 -50.75
N GLY A 18 -82.29 14.59 -51.51
CA GLY A 18 -80.92 14.73 -50.98
C GLY A 18 -80.65 16.14 -50.43
N SER A 19 -80.92 17.18 -51.21
CA SER A 19 -80.70 18.57 -50.78
C SER A 19 -81.60 19.00 -49.62
N VAL A 20 -82.82 18.45 -49.54
CA VAL A 20 -83.73 18.69 -48.41
C VAL A 20 -83.24 17.99 -47.15
N ASP A 21 -82.80 16.74 -47.26
CA ASP A 21 -82.26 15.97 -46.13
C ASP A 21 -80.97 16.62 -45.59
N ASP A 22 -80.11 17.17 -46.45
CA ASP A 22 -78.91 17.91 -46.07
C ASP A 22 -79.23 19.22 -45.33
N ALA A 23 -80.20 20.01 -45.82
CA ALA A 23 -80.63 21.23 -45.12
C ALA A 23 -81.29 20.92 -43.77
N ILE A 24 -82.05 19.83 -43.64
CA ILE A 24 -82.62 19.38 -42.36
C ILE A 24 -81.50 18.95 -41.41
N LEU A 25 -80.44 18.31 -41.91
CA LEU A 25 -79.26 17.97 -41.11
C LEU A 25 -78.55 19.21 -40.60
N ASP A 26 -78.37 20.23 -41.43
CA ASP A 26 -77.73 21.48 -41.01
C ASP A 26 -78.59 22.27 -40.03
N LEU A 27 -79.91 22.35 -40.24
CA LEU A 27 -80.83 22.96 -39.27
C LEU A 27 -80.83 22.24 -37.92
N ARG A 28 -80.69 20.89 -37.93
CA ARG A 28 -80.54 20.09 -36.70
C ARG A 28 -79.22 20.38 -35.98
N LYS A 29 -78.12 20.57 -36.73
CA LYS A 29 -76.82 20.98 -36.14
C LYS A 29 -76.92 22.37 -35.53
N GLU A 30 -77.56 23.32 -36.20
CA GLU A 30 -77.78 24.67 -35.66
C GLU A 30 -78.66 24.66 -34.41
N LEU A 31 -79.76 23.87 -34.41
CA LEU A 31 -80.59 23.68 -33.22
C LEU A 31 -79.82 23.07 -32.05
N MET A 32 -78.97 22.08 -32.31
CA MET A 32 -78.08 21.52 -31.28
C MET A 32 -77.09 22.57 -30.77
N HIS A 33 -76.52 23.39 -31.65
CA HIS A 33 -75.59 24.44 -31.27
C HIS A 33 -76.26 25.52 -30.41
N LEU A 34 -77.44 26.00 -30.80
CA LEU A 34 -78.22 26.97 -30.02
C LEU A 34 -78.68 26.39 -28.68
N SER A 35 -79.06 25.11 -28.65
CA SER A 35 -79.40 24.43 -27.40
C SER A 35 -78.20 24.36 -26.44
N ALA A 36 -77.00 24.08 -26.96
CA ALA A 36 -75.78 24.07 -26.16
C ALA A 36 -75.41 25.46 -25.63
N GLN A 37 -75.53 26.49 -26.47
CA GLN A 37 -75.31 27.88 -26.06
C GLN A 37 -76.30 28.32 -24.96
N ASN A 38 -77.59 27.98 -25.09
CA ASN A 38 -78.58 28.29 -24.06
C ASN A 38 -78.30 27.57 -22.73
N ALA A 39 -77.85 26.32 -22.78
CA ALA A 39 -77.46 25.59 -21.57
C ALA A 39 -76.26 26.25 -20.88
N GLN A 40 -75.27 26.70 -21.65
CA GLN A 40 -74.11 27.43 -21.15
C GLN A 40 -74.50 28.77 -20.50
N LEU A 41 -75.34 29.56 -21.17
CA LEU A 41 -75.83 30.84 -20.64
C LEU A 41 -76.67 30.65 -19.36
N ALA A 42 -77.46 29.58 -19.26
CA ALA A 42 -78.21 29.26 -18.05
C ALA A 42 -77.29 28.92 -16.86
N LEU A 43 -76.16 28.24 -17.12
CA LEU A 43 -75.15 27.96 -16.09
C LEU A 43 -74.48 29.25 -15.61
N GLU A 44 -74.06 30.10 -16.54
CA GLU A 44 -73.43 31.39 -16.24
C GLU A 44 -74.37 32.32 -15.46
N LEU A 45 -75.66 32.35 -15.82
CA LEU A 45 -76.67 33.10 -15.10
C LEU A 45 -76.78 32.60 -13.65
N LYS A 46 -76.84 31.28 -13.45
CA LYS A 46 -76.93 30.66 -12.12
C LYS A 46 -75.70 30.98 -11.26
N GLU A 47 -74.52 30.95 -11.84
CA GLU A 47 -73.30 31.34 -11.14
C GLU A 47 -73.30 32.83 -10.77
N ALA A 48 -73.71 33.71 -11.69
CA ALA A 48 -73.78 35.13 -11.46
C ALA A 48 -74.81 35.49 -10.37
N THR A 49 -75.98 34.85 -10.37
CA THR A 49 -76.99 35.04 -9.31
C THR A 49 -76.48 34.53 -7.97
N GLY A 50 -75.79 33.38 -7.94
CA GLY A 50 -75.19 32.86 -6.70
C GLY A 50 -74.13 33.80 -6.12
N ARG A 51 -73.28 34.40 -6.97
CA ARG A 51 -72.31 35.43 -6.53
C ARG A 51 -73.01 36.68 -6.00
N LEU A 52 -74.10 37.09 -6.63
CA LEU A 52 -74.87 38.27 -6.20
C LEU A 52 -75.54 38.03 -4.84
N GLU A 53 -76.14 36.85 -4.62
CA GLU A 53 -76.73 36.46 -3.33
C GLU A 53 -75.67 36.46 -2.22
N MET A 54 -74.50 35.85 -2.45
CA MET A 54 -73.39 35.85 -1.50
C MET A 54 -72.93 37.29 -1.19
N ALA A 55 -72.75 38.13 -2.21
CA ALA A 55 -72.36 39.51 -2.03
C ALA A 55 -73.41 40.29 -1.22
N THR A 56 -74.70 40.11 -1.49
CA THR A 56 -75.78 40.76 -0.72
C THR A 56 -75.83 40.29 0.74
N SER A 57 -75.57 39.00 1.01
CA SER A 57 -75.47 38.48 2.38
C SER A 57 -74.31 39.13 3.13
N THR A 58 -73.12 39.19 2.52
CA THR A 58 -71.95 39.84 3.15
C THR A 58 -72.18 41.34 3.39
N LEU A 59 -72.88 42.03 2.48
CA LEU A 59 -73.19 43.44 2.63
C LEU A 59 -74.19 43.69 3.77
N SER A 60 -75.19 42.82 3.91
CA SER A 60 -76.17 42.88 5.01
C SER A 60 -75.51 42.68 6.38
N GLU A 61 -74.53 41.78 6.47
CA GLU A 61 -73.77 41.54 7.71
C GLU A 61 -72.85 42.69 8.11
N VAL A 62 -72.47 43.56 7.17
CA VAL A 62 -71.67 44.77 7.42
C VAL A 62 -72.55 45.95 7.85
N GLY A 63 -73.81 46.01 7.40
CA GLY A 63 -74.76 47.09 7.70
C GLY A 63 -75.30 47.09 9.15
N ASP A 64 -75.55 45.91 9.73
CA ASP A 64 -76.07 45.75 11.10
C ASP A 64 -75.28 44.68 11.90
N PRO A 65 -74.21 45.05 12.62
CA PRO A 65 -73.40 44.10 13.37
C PRO A 65 -74.19 43.57 14.59
N THR A 66 -74.79 42.40 14.45
CA THR A 66 -75.42 41.66 15.54
C THR A 66 -74.40 40.82 16.31
N TYR A 67 -74.63 40.57 17.61
CA TYR A 67 -73.78 39.72 18.47
C TYR A 67 -73.52 38.32 17.88
N ALA A 68 -74.47 37.80 17.09
CA ALA A 68 -74.33 36.55 16.34
C ALA A 68 -73.21 36.60 15.27
N GLY A 69 -73.03 37.74 14.59
CA GLY A 69 -71.98 37.92 13.57
C GLY A 69 -70.57 38.02 14.15
N VAL A 70 -70.44 38.57 15.36
CA VAL A 70 -69.16 38.57 16.10
C VAL A 70 -68.77 37.14 16.52
N GLY A 71 -69.74 36.32 16.95
CA GLY A 71 -69.54 34.90 17.22
C GLY A 71 -69.16 34.09 15.98
N ALA A 72 -69.78 34.37 14.84
CA ALA A 72 -69.43 33.74 13.56
C ALA A 72 -68.00 34.10 13.10
N ARG A 73 -67.57 35.36 13.25
CA ARG A 73 -66.18 35.75 12.97
C ARG A 73 -65.18 35.15 13.96
N ALA A 74 -65.52 35.08 15.25
CA ALA A 74 -64.66 34.44 16.24
C ALA A 74 -64.50 32.93 15.96
N ALA A 75 -65.58 32.24 15.57
CA ALA A 75 -65.55 30.85 15.16
C ALA A 75 -64.73 30.64 13.88
N LEU A 76 -64.85 31.54 12.89
CA LEU A 76 -64.02 31.51 11.68
C LEU A 76 -62.54 31.70 12.01
N ILE A 77 -62.20 32.68 12.85
CA ILE A 77 -60.81 32.90 13.29
C ILE A 77 -60.27 31.66 14.01
N LEU A 78 -61.05 31.08 14.93
CA LEU A 78 -60.63 29.87 15.66
C LEU A 78 -60.42 28.68 14.71
N SER A 79 -61.34 28.45 13.77
CA SER A 79 -61.24 27.41 12.75
C SER A 79 -60.00 27.62 11.87
N THR A 80 -59.77 28.85 11.39
CA THR A 80 -58.58 29.14 10.58
C THR A 80 -57.28 29.01 11.36
N ALA A 81 -57.28 29.32 12.65
CA ALA A 81 -56.13 29.14 13.54
C ALA A 81 -55.88 27.65 13.82
N GLU A 82 -56.93 26.84 14.02
CA GLU A 82 -56.82 25.37 14.13
C GLU A 82 -56.30 24.75 12.84
N ASP A 83 -56.85 25.14 11.68
CA ASP A 83 -56.37 24.68 10.38
C ASP A 83 -54.91 25.08 10.14
N GLN A 84 -54.52 26.29 10.53
CA GLN A 84 -53.12 26.73 10.46
C GLN A 84 -52.22 25.94 11.42
N ALA A 85 -52.66 25.67 12.65
CA ALA A 85 -51.91 24.88 13.61
C ALA A 85 -51.71 23.43 13.13
N ILE A 86 -52.76 22.80 12.60
CA ILE A 86 -52.70 21.45 12.02
C ILE A 86 -51.77 21.43 10.80
N ASN A 87 -51.85 22.42 9.93
CA ASN A 87 -50.94 22.51 8.79
C ASN A 87 -49.49 22.71 9.24
N LEU A 88 -49.25 23.52 10.27
CA LEU A 88 -47.92 23.75 10.83
C LEU A 88 -47.35 22.48 11.45
N THR A 89 -48.13 21.73 12.24
CA THR A 89 -47.68 20.47 12.83
C THR A 89 -47.41 19.42 11.77
N GLN A 90 -48.29 19.26 10.77
CA GLN A 90 -48.06 18.34 9.66
C GLN A 90 -46.85 18.71 8.80
N ASN A 91 -46.58 20.01 8.62
CA ASN A 91 -45.37 20.47 7.93
C ASN A 91 -44.12 20.16 8.77
N ALA A 92 -44.16 20.39 10.08
CA ALA A 92 -43.06 20.07 10.99
C ALA A 92 -42.78 18.56 11.05
N GLU A 93 -43.82 17.72 11.12
CA GLU A 93 -43.69 16.26 11.09
C GLU A 93 -43.06 15.77 9.79
N ARG A 94 -43.52 16.29 8.64
CA ARG A 94 -42.91 15.98 7.33
C ARG A 94 -41.45 16.40 7.24
N GLU A 95 -41.10 17.55 7.81
CA GLU A 95 -39.71 18.01 7.82
C GLU A 95 -38.83 17.16 8.74
N ILE A 96 -39.32 16.79 9.93
CA ILE A 96 -38.61 15.87 10.84
C ILE A 96 -38.38 14.52 10.17
N GLU A 97 -39.39 13.99 9.48
CA GLU A 97 -39.26 12.70 8.78
C GLU A 97 -38.26 12.79 7.63
N ARG A 98 -38.25 13.91 6.88
CA ARG A 98 -37.25 14.18 5.85
C ARG A 98 -35.84 14.27 6.44
N GLN A 99 -35.65 15.00 7.53
CA GLN A 99 -34.35 15.12 8.20
C GLN A 99 -33.88 13.78 8.78
N ARG A 100 -34.77 12.99 9.39
CA ARG A 100 -34.43 11.65 9.88
C ARG A 100 -33.96 10.73 8.78
N LYS A 101 -34.61 10.79 7.60
CA LYS A 101 -34.20 10.00 6.45
C LYS A 101 -32.84 10.43 5.93
N LEU A 102 -32.61 11.73 5.77
CA LEU A 102 -31.31 12.28 5.36
C LEU A 102 -30.19 11.86 6.33
N LEU A 103 -30.43 11.96 7.64
CA LEU A 103 -29.47 11.55 8.66
C LEU A 103 -29.19 10.05 8.61
N ALA A 104 -30.22 9.21 8.38
CA ALA A 104 -30.04 7.77 8.24
C ALA A 104 -29.18 7.43 7.01
N ASP A 105 -29.45 8.06 5.87
CA ASP A 105 -28.66 7.89 4.64
C ASP A 105 -27.21 8.35 4.86
N GLU A 106 -26.99 9.46 5.56
CA GLU A 106 -25.66 9.96 5.91
C GLU A 106 -24.89 9.01 6.85
N ILE A 107 -25.56 8.47 7.88
CA ILE A 107 -24.98 7.48 8.79
C ILE A 107 -24.58 6.20 8.03
N ASP A 108 -25.42 5.73 7.12
CA ASP A 108 -25.14 4.53 6.33
C ASP A 108 -23.99 4.76 5.34
N ASN A 109 -23.91 5.94 4.73
CA ASN A 109 -22.77 6.34 3.90
C ASN A 109 -21.47 6.39 4.72
N LEU A 110 -21.49 7.06 5.88
CA LEU A 110 -20.33 7.16 6.77
C LEU A 110 -19.87 5.77 7.26
N ARG A 111 -20.82 4.87 7.56
CA ARG A 111 -20.50 3.48 7.92
C ARG A 111 -19.89 2.72 6.75
N GLY A 112 -20.39 2.92 5.53
CA GLY A 112 -19.82 2.35 4.31
C GLY A 112 -18.39 2.80 4.07
N GLU A 113 -18.14 4.11 4.17
CA GLU A 113 -16.80 4.71 4.04
C GLU A 113 -15.84 4.21 5.12
N ALA A 114 -16.27 4.23 6.38
CA ALA A 114 -15.47 3.73 7.49
C ALA A 114 -15.11 2.25 7.30
N LYS A 115 -16.08 1.42 6.89
CA LYS A 115 -15.84 0.00 6.60
C LYS A 115 -14.85 -0.18 5.45
N GLY A 116 -15.00 0.57 4.36
CA GLY A 116 -14.07 0.53 3.23
C GLY A 116 -12.64 0.93 3.63
N TYR A 117 -12.52 1.97 4.46
CA TYR A 117 -11.24 2.39 5.02
C TYR A 117 -10.61 1.29 5.89
N TYR A 118 -11.38 0.69 6.82
CA TYR A 118 -10.90 -0.43 7.64
C TYR A 118 -10.47 -1.63 6.79
N ASP A 119 -11.27 -2.04 5.81
CA ASP A 119 -10.95 -3.17 4.93
C ASP A 119 -9.66 -2.90 4.14
N SER A 120 -9.48 -1.68 3.63
CA SER A 120 -8.25 -1.28 2.92
C SER A 120 -7.03 -1.27 3.84
N LEU A 121 -7.16 -0.78 5.07
CA LEU A 121 -6.09 -0.74 6.07
C LEU A 121 -5.67 -2.16 6.47
N VAL A 122 -6.65 -3.05 6.71
CA VAL A 122 -6.39 -4.47 7.01
C VAL A 122 -5.70 -5.15 5.84
N ALA A 123 -6.16 -4.94 4.60
CA ALA A 123 -5.54 -5.51 3.41
C ALA A 123 -4.10 -4.99 3.20
N GLU A 124 -3.84 -3.71 3.49
CA GLU A 124 -2.50 -3.16 3.44
C GLU A 124 -1.58 -3.74 4.52
N ALA A 125 -2.08 -3.84 5.76
CA ALA A 125 -1.35 -4.45 6.87
C ALA A 125 -1.00 -5.92 6.59
N GLN A 126 -1.95 -6.69 6.03
CA GLN A 126 -1.72 -8.07 5.60
C GLN A 126 -0.65 -8.15 4.50
N ARG A 127 -0.77 -7.36 3.43
CA ARG A 127 0.25 -7.31 2.36
C ARG A 127 1.63 -6.91 2.89
N ARG A 128 1.70 -6.02 3.87
CA ARG A 128 2.95 -5.63 4.52
C ARG A 128 3.54 -6.78 5.34
N ALA A 129 2.71 -7.48 6.12
CA ALA A 129 3.12 -8.65 6.88
C ALA A 129 3.64 -9.77 5.95
N ASP A 130 2.94 -10.05 4.86
CA ASP A 130 3.36 -11.05 3.87
C ASP A 130 4.70 -10.71 3.22
N ARG A 131 4.91 -9.43 2.84
CA ARG A 131 6.21 -8.98 2.31
C ARG A 131 7.34 -9.17 3.32
N ILE A 132 7.10 -8.87 4.60
CA ILE A 132 8.10 -9.06 5.66
C ILE A 132 8.39 -10.55 5.84
N LEU A 133 7.37 -11.41 5.85
CA LEU A 133 7.55 -12.86 5.99
C LEU A 133 8.32 -13.46 4.80
N VAL A 134 8.03 -13.04 3.58
CA VAL A 134 8.74 -13.50 2.38
C VAL A 134 10.19 -13.03 2.41
N ALA A 135 10.45 -11.76 2.73
CA ALA A 135 11.81 -11.23 2.86
C ALA A 135 12.60 -11.97 3.95
N ALA A 136 12.03 -12.14 5.14
CA ALA A 136 12.68 -12.84 6.24
C ALA A 136 12.97 -14.32 5.92
N ARG A 137 12.12 -15.00 5.14
CA ARG A 137 12.39 -16.36 4.66
C ARG A 137 13.54 -16.39 3.66
N SER A 138 13.57 -15.45 2.71
CA SER A 138 14.67 -15.34 1.74
C SER A 138 16.00 -15.10 2.46
N ASP A 139 16.04 -14.13 3.38
CA ASP A 139 17.25 -13.80 4.16
C ASP A 139 17.71 -15.00 5.00
N TYR A 140 16.77 -15.75 5.58
CA TYR A 140 17.06 -16.97 6.33
C TYR A 140 17.67 -18.06 5.44
N ASP A 141 17.08 -18.30 4.27
CA ASP A 141 17.57 -19.31 3.32
C ASP A 141 18.95 -18.95 2.77
N ASP A 142 19.19 -17.67 2.48
CA ASP A 142 20.49 -17.15 2.06
C ASP A 142 21.54 -17.31 3.16
N MET A 143 21.21 -16.94 4.40
CA MET A 143 22.11 -17.12 5.54
C MET A 143 22.43 -18.60 5.80
N LEU A 144 21.44 -19.49 5.65
CA LEU A 144 21.64 -20.93 5.80
C LEU A 144 22.53 -21.49 4.68
N SER A 145 22.35 -21.02 3.45
CA SER A 145 23.18 -21.38 2.30
C SER A 145 24.64 -20.94 2.50
N GLN A 146 24.85 -19.69 2.91
CA GLN A 146 26.18 -19.15 3.22
C GLN A 146 26.85 -19.93 4.36
N ALA A 147 26.13 -20.18 5.46
CA ALA A 147 26.66 -20.94 6.59
C ALA A 147 27.07 -22.36 6.20
N ARG A 148 26.29 -23.03 5.33
CA ARG A 148 26.63 -24.36 4.81
C ARG A 148 27.85 -24.34 3.89
N SER A 149 27.94 -23.35 3.01
CA SER A 149 29.08 -23.17 2.12
C SER A 149 30.36 -22.92 2.91
N GLU A 150 30.29 -22.05 3.92
CA GLU A 150 31.43 -21.73 4.78
C GLU A 150 31.85 -22.93 5.64
N ALA A 151 30.89 -23.68 6.20
CA ALA A 151 31.18 -24.91 6.91
C ALA A 151 31.86 -25.96 6.01
N SER A 152 31.43 -26.10 4.75
CA SER A 152 32.08 -26.97 3.77
C SER A 152 33.52 -26.51 3.49
N ARG A 153 33.71 -25.19 3.28
CA ARG A 153 35.02 -24.60 3.01
C ARG A 153 36.00 -24.85 4.15
N ILE A 154 35.57 -24.63 5.40
CA ILE A 154 36.38 -24.87 6.61
C ILE A 154 36.73 -26.36 6.74
N ASN A 155 35.76 -27.26 6.47
CA ASN A 155 36.02 -28.70 6.50
C ASN A 155 37.05 -29.12 5.44
N GLU A 156 36.92 -28.65 4.21
CA GLU A 156 37.87 -28.94 3.14
C GLU A 156 39.27 -28.40 3.44
N GLU A 157 39.35 -27.18 3.99
CA GLU A 157 40.59 -26.58 4.46
C GLU A 157 41.23 -27.41 5.57
N SER A 158 40.46 -27.77 6.59
CA SER A 158 40.92 -28.63 7.71
C SER A 158 41.42 -30.00 7.22
N VAL A 159 40.73 -30.60 6.24
CA VAL A 159 41.16 -31.88 5.64
C VAL A 159 42.47 -31.73 4.87
N ARG A 160 42.63 -30.64 4.09
CA ARG A 160 43.87 -30.35 3.37
C ARG A 160 45.03 -30.11 4.33
N GLU A 161 44.85 -29.29 5.36
CA GLU A 161 45.88 -29.03 6.38
C GLU A 161 46.27 -30.31 7.13
N ALA A 162 45.29 -31.12 7.53
CA ALA A 162 45.57 -32.41 8.15
C ALA A 162 46.35 -33.35 7.21
N GLY A 163 46.04 -33.33 5.90
CA GLY A 163 46.79 -34.04 4.87
C GLY A 163 48.23 -33.57 4.75
N ALA A 164 48.45 -32.25 4.70
CA ALA A 164 49.77 -31.64 4.63
C ALA A 164 50.62 -31.94 5.87
N MET A 165 50.04 -31.82 7.08
CA MET A 165 50.71 -32.19 8.32
C MET A 165 51.10 -33.67 8.35
N ARG A 166 50.21 -34.59 7.95
CA ARG A 166 50.54 -36.02 7.86
C ARG A 166 51.65 -36.29 6.85
N GLY A 167 51.65 -35.57 5.72
CA GLY A 167 52.73 -35.63 4.72
C GLY A 167 54.07 -35.24 5.32
N ALA A 168 54.14 -34.07 5.98
CA ALA A 168 55.32 -33.58 6.65
C ALA A 168 55.82 -34.54 7.75
N ILE A 169 54.93 -35.04 8.61
CA ILE A 169 55.26 -36.03 9.64
C ILE A 169 55.82 -37.31 9.00
N SER A 170 55.21 -37.80 7.93
CA SER A 170 55.70 -39.00 7.24
C SER A 170 57.10 -38.81 6.67
N THR A 171 57.40 -37.63 6.11
CA THR A 171 58.73 -37.30 5.61
C THR A 171 59.76 -37.18 6.74
N GLU A 172 59.40 -36.59 7.87
CA GLU A 172 60.29 -36.49 9.03
C GLU A 172 60.54 -37.87 9.65
N VAL A 173 59.51 -38.71 9.79
CA VAL A 173 59.66 -40.10 10.26
C VAL A 173 60.55 -40.90 9.29
N ALA A 174 60.39 -40.74 7.98
CA ALA A 174 61.24 -41.40 6.99
C ALA A 174 62.69 -40.93 7.09
N ARG A 175 62.92 -39.62 7.25
CA ARG A 175 64.24 -39.02 7.47
C ARG A 175 64.89 -39.56 8.75
N MET A 176 64.18 -39.55 9.88
CA MET A 176 64.66 -40.10 11.16
C MET A 176 64.99 -41.59 11.06
N LYS A 177 64.17 -42.38 10.36
CA LYS A 177 64.44 -43.82 10.16
C LYS A 177 65.68 -44.03 9.28
N ALA A 178 65.87 -43.21 8.26
CA ALA A 178 67.04 -43.28 7.39
C ALA A 178 68.33 -42.88 8.13
N THR A 179 68.30 -41.82 8.94
CA THR A 179 69.45 -41.42 9.78
C THR A 179 69.76 -42.50 10.81
N ALA A 180 68.77 -42.99 11.55
CA ALA A 180 68.97 -44.06 12.52
C ALA A 180 69.55 -45.33 11.88
N LYS A 181 69.08 -45.71 10.67
CA LYS A 181 69.66 -46.85 9.94
C LYS A 181 71.12 -46.61 9.57
N ARG A 182 71.48 -45.41 9.10
CA ARG A 182 72.87 -45.05 8.78
C ARG A 182 73.76 -45.10 10.02
N ASP A 183 73.28 -44.59 11.15
CA ASP A 183 74.04 -44.59 12.41
C ASP A 183 74.29 -46.02 12.91
N ILE A 184 73.29 -46.89 12.81
CA ILE A 184 73.42 -48.32 13.14
C ILE A 184 74.46 -49.00 12.23
N GLU A 185 74.39 -48.78 10.91
CA GLU A 185 75.37 -49.37 9.97
C GLU A 185 76.79 -48.83 10.20
N SER A 186 76.93 -47.53 10.48
CA SER A 186 78.21 -46.91 10.84
C SER A 186 78.81 -47.53 12.11
N GLN A 187 77.99 -47.71 13.16
CA GLN A 187 78.40 -48.37 14.39
C GLN A 187 78.78 -49.84 14.16
N LYS A 188 78.00 -50.59 13.38
CA LYS A 188 78.34 -51.97 13.01
C LYS A 188 79.68 -52.05 12.27
N ALA A 189 79.89 -51.19 11.28
CA ALA A 189 81.14 -51.15 10.54
C ALA A 189 82.34 -50.80 11.44
N ALA A 190 82.17 -49.89 12.40
CA ALA A 190 83.19 -49.60 13.40
C ALA A 190 83.51 -50.83 14.27
N VAL A 191 82.48 -51.52 14.79
CA VAL A 191 82.65 -52.74 15.59
C VAL A 191 83.29 -53.88 14.78
N GLU A 192 82.92 -54.05 13.51
CA GLU A 192 83.52 -55.06 12.62
C GLU A 192 84.99 -54.75 12.33
N ARG A 193 85.36 -53.47 12.14
CA ARG A 193 86.77 -53.06 12.01
C ARG A 193 87.56 -53.35 13.28
N ASP A 194 87.04 -52.97 14.45
CA ASP A 194 87.68 -53.25 15.74
C ASP A 194 87.89 -54.76 15.94
N LEU A 195 86.90 -55.58 15.54
CA LEU A 195 87.00 -57.03 15.59
C LEU A 195 88.06 -57.56 14.61
N ALA A 196 88.10 -57.05 13.39
CA ALA A 196 89.07 -57.45 12.36
C ALA A 196 90.50 -57.06 12.75
N GLU A 197 90.69 -55.87 13.31
CA GLU A 197 91.98 -55.41 13.84
C GLU A 197 92.46 -56.32 14.96
N ARG A 198 91.59 -56.64 15.93
CA ARG A 198 91.90 -57.61 16.99
C ARG A 198 92.26 -58.99 16.44
N LYS A 199 91.52 -59.48 15.44
CA LYS A 199 91.82 -60.77 14.77
C LYS A 199 93.16 -60.73 14.04
N LEU A 200 93.50 -59.63 13.38
CA LEU A 200 94.73 -59.45 12.63
C LEU A 200 95.94 -59.36 13.56
N ILE A 201 95.81 -58.68 14.71
CA ILE A 201 96.84 -58.69 15.76
C ILE A 201 97.05 -60.11 16.26
N ALA A 202 95.98 -60.83 16.62
CA ALA A 202 96.06 -62.23 17.06
C ALA A 202 96.67 -63.16 15.99
N PHE A 203 96.34 -62.95 14.71
CA PHE A 203 96.92 -63.71 13.60
C PHE A 203 98.41 -63.40 13.42
N ARG A 204 98.82 -62.13 13.42
CA ARG A 204 100.24 -61.73 13.31
C ARG A 204 101.09 -62.30 14.44
N GLU A 205 100.55 -62.38 15.65
CA GLU A 205 101.22 -63.04 16.77
C GLU A 205 101.42 -64.55 16.52
N ASN A 206 100.41 -65.22 15.94
CA ASN A 206 100.46 -66.66 15.65
C ASN A 206 101.33 -67.01 14.42
N THR A 207 101.39 -66.14 13.41
CA THR A 207 101.98 -66.44 12.08
C THR A 207 103.44 -65.99 11.95
N ARG A 208 104.15 -65.75 13.05
CA ARG A 208 105.56 -65.30 13.02
C ARG A 208 106.54 -66.33 12.39
N ASN A 209 106.07 -67.51 11.98
CA ASN A 209 106.89 -68.55 11.35
C ASN A 209 106.23 -69.12 10.07
N LEU A 210 106.92 -68.96 8.91
CA LEU A 210 106.97 -69.86 7.71
C LEU A 210 106.42 -69.42 6.33
N ASP A 211 106.91 -70.15 5.30
CA ASP A 211 107.14 -69.87 3.86
C ASP A 211 106.30 -70.79 2.90
N PHE A 212 106.33 -70.52 1.59
CA PHE A 212 105.68 -71.18 0.42
C PHE A 212 104.14 -71.11 0.28
N ASP A 213 103.36 -71.18 1.35
CA ASP A 213 101.92 -70.80 1.31
C ASP A 213 101.73 -69.30 0.97
N ALA A 214 102.80 -68.51 1.12
CA ALA A 214 102.86 -67.08 0.85
C ALA A 214 102.61 -66.71 -0.63
N ALA A 215 103.01 -67.57 -1.58
CA ALA A 215 102.83 -67.29 -3.00
C ALA A 215 101.37 -67.46 -3.45
N VAL A 216 100.69 -68.50 -2.94
CA VAL A 216 99.25 -68.70 -3.15
C VAL A 216 98.47 -67.58 -2.45
N ALA A 217 98.89 -67.18 -1.24
CA ALA A 217 98.31 -66.04 -0.53
C ALA A 217 98.41 -64.73 -1.33
N LEU A 218 99.53 -64.48 -2.02
CA LEU A 218 99.76 -63.25 -2.77
C LEU A 218 98.84 -63.14 -4.01
N VAL A 219 98.59 -64.25 -4.71
CA VAL A 219 97.63 -64.30 -5.83
C VAL A 219 96.20 -64.13 -5.31
N THR A 220 95.84 -64.74 -4.18
CA THR A 220 94.52 -64.53 -3.57
C THR A 220 94.34 -63.09 -3.09
N GLU A 221 95.38 -62.45 -2.54
CA GLU A 221 95.34 -61.05 -2.14
C GLU A 221 95.19 -60.12 -3.34
N GLN A 222 95.87 -60.35 -4.46
CA GLN A 222 95.69 -59.56 -5.69
C GLN A 222 94.25 -59.69 -6.22
N SER A 223 93.68 -60.90 -6.26
CA SER A 223 92.28 -61.08 -6.65
C SER A 223 91.30 -60.43 -5.68
N ARG A 224 91.64 -60.34 -4.39
CA ARG A 224 90.84 -59.62 -3.39
C ARG A 224 90.93 -58.11 -3.60
N ILE A 225 92.10 -57.58 -3.90
CA ILE A 225 92.34 -56.16 -4.20
C ILE A 225 91.57 -55.75 -5.47
N ASP A 226 91.61 -56.56 -6.53
CA ASP A 226 90.87 -56.28 -7.76
C ASP A 226 89.35 -56.27 -7.53
N LEU A 227 88.84 -57.22 -6.73
CA LEU A 227 87.43 -57.27 -6.34
C LEU A 227 87.04 -56.08 -5.44
N GLU A 228 87.93 -55.67 -4.53
CA GLU A 228 87.74 -54.48 -3.68
C GLU A 228 87.72 -53.19 -4.53
N LEU A 229 88.55 -53.11 -5.58
CA LEU A 229 88.55 -52.00 -6.54
C LEU A 229 87.25 -51.95 -7.36
N GLU A 230 86.76 -53.10 -7.85
CA GLU A 230 85.49 -53.15 -8.58
C GLU A 230 84.29 -52.80 -7.66
N LEU A 231 84.28 -53.30 -6.43
CA LEU A 231 83.27 -52.96 -5.43
C LEU A 231 83.27 -51.48 -5.07
N THR A 232 84.45 -50.87 -4.93
CA THR A 232 84.57 -49.43 -4.64
C THR A 232 84.17 -48.58 -5.84
N ALA A 233 84.55 -48.96 -7.07
CA ALA A 233 84.12 -48.30 -8.29
C ALA A 233 82.59 -48.36 -8.46
N ARG A 234 81.98 -49.54 -8.26
CA ARG A 234 80.52 -49.71 -8.37
C ARG A 234 79.76 -48.97 -7.27
N ARG A 235 80.35 -48.83 -6.08
CA ARG A 235 79.80 -47.98 -5.00
C ARG A 235 79.87 -46.50 -5.37
N GLN A 236 80.98 -46.03 -5.92
CA GLN A 236 81.12 -44.63 -6.37
C GLN A 236 80.14 -44.30 -7.50
N GLU A 237 79.97 -45.22 -8.46
CA GLU A 237 79.00 -45.06 -9.55
C GLU A 237 77.55 -45.01 -9.02
N ALA A 238 77.19 -45.91 -8.11
CA ALA A 238 75.88 -45.89 -7.46
C ALA A 238 75.67 -44.60 -6.63
N GLU A 239 76.68 -44.14 -5.89
CA GLU A 239 76.63 -42.88 -5.14
C GLU A 239 76.44 -41.67 -6.05
N ALA A 240 77.14 -41.62 -7.18
CA ALA A 240 76.99 -40.57 -8.18
C ALA A 240 75.58 -40.57 -8.80
N GLU A 241 75.06 -41.74 -9.16
CA GLU A 241 73.69 -41.88 -9.70
C GLU A 241 72.63 -41.46 -8.66
N TYR A 242 72.80 -41.86 -7.39
CA TYR A 242 71.92 -41.43 -6.31
C TYR A 242 71.98 -39.92 -6.07
N LEU A 243 73.17 -39.32 -6.12
CA LEU A 243 73.34 -37.88 -5.98
C LEU A 243 72.65 -37.12 -7.12
N GLN A 244 72.80 -37.60 -8.36
CA GLN A 244 72.14 -37.00 -9.52
C GLN A 244 70.62 -37.08 -9.38
N LYS A 245 70.06 -38.26 -9.08
CA LYS A 245 68.62 -38.44 -8.86
C LYS A 245 68.11 -37.57 -7.70
N HIS A 246 68.92 -37.41 -6.64
CA HIS A 246 68.56 -36.53 -5.53
C HIS A 246 68.52 -35.06 -5.96
N GLN A 247 69.53 -34.58 -6.71
CA GLN A 247 69.56 -33.21 -7.23
C GLN A 247 68.38 -32.94 -8.18
N GLU A 248 68.05 -33.89 -9.06
CA GLU A 248 66.88 -33.80 -9.94
C GLU A 248 65.57 -33.74 -9.15
N ALA A 249 65.42 -34.56 -8.11
CA ALA A 249 64.25 -34.53 -7.24
C ALA A 249 64.14 -33.20 -6.48
N VAL A 250 65.25 -32.68 -5.94
CA VAL A 250 65.29 -31.38 -5.26
C VAL A 250 64.91 -30.26 -6.22
N ALA A 251 65.49 -30.22 -7.43
CA ALA A 251 65.16 -29.22 -8.44
C ALA A 251 63.68 -29.29 -8.87
N ALA A 252 63.12 -30.49 -9.02
CA ALA A 252 61.71 -30.67 -9.32
C ALA A 252 60.80 -30.16 -8.19
N THR A 253 61.14 -30.48 -6.92
CA THR A 253 60.37 -29.97 -5.77
C THR A 253 60.46 -28.46 -5.63
N GLN A 254 61.63 -27.86 -5.89
CA GLN A 254 61.80 -26.42 -5.84
C GLN A 254 60.95 -25.72 -6.90
N ARG A 255 60.95 -26.22 -8.14
CA ARG A 255 60.07 -25.70 -9.21
C ARG A 255 58.60 -25.78 -8.83
N TYR A 256 58.16 -26.89 -8.24
CA TYR A 256 56.78 -27.04 -7.78
C TYR A 256 56.42 -26.04 -6.68
N LEU A 257 57.34 -25.79 -5.73
CA LEU A 257 57.15 -24.78 -4.68
C LEU A 257 57.10 -23.36 -5.26
N ASP A 258 57.97 -23.04 -6.21
CA ASP A 258 58.00 -21.73 -6.87
C ASP A 258 56.71 -21.49 -7.67
N ASP A 259 56.22 -22.49 -8.41
CA ASP A 259 54.95 -22.43 -9.14
C ASP A 259 53.75 -22.29 -8.19
N ALA A 260 53.72 -23.06 -7.10
CA ALA A 260 52.67 -22.98 -6.09
C ALA A 260 52.64 -21.60 -5.40
N ASN A 261 53.82 -21.05 -5.08
CA ASN A 261 53.95 -19.70 -4.53
C ASN A 261 53.45 -18.64 -5.53
N GLY A 262 53.81 -18.77 -6.81
CA GLY A 262 53.32 -17.88 -7.87
C GLY A 262 51.80 -17.92 -8.01
N GLN A 263 51.20 -19.12 -7.97
CA GLN A 263 49.75 -19.28 -7.98
C GLN A 263 49.08 -18.66 -6.74
N LEU A 264 49.66 -18.85 -5.55
CA LEU A 264 49.16 -18.25 -4.32
C LEU A 264 49.21 -16.72 -4.38
N THR A 265 50.33 -16.13 -4.83
CA THR A 265 50.44 -14.68 -5.01
C THR A 265 49.39 -14.16 -6.00
N ASN A 266 49.18 -14.84 -7.12
CA ASN A 266 48.15 -14.48 -8.12
C ASN A 266 46.71 -14.65 -7.60
N ALA A 267 46.48 -15.59 -6.68
CA ALA A 267 45.19 -15.74 -6.02
C ALA A 267 44.96 -14.61 -5.01
N LEU A 268 45.99 -14.25 -4.22
CA LEU A 268 45.93 -13.15 -3.26
C LEU A 268 45.71 -11.79 -3.93
N THR A 269 46.39 -11.51 -5.05
CA THR A 269 46.18 -10.27 -5.80
C THR A 269 44.76 -10.17 -6.35
N ARG A 270 44.22 -11.25 -6.92
CA ARG A 270 42.83 -11.31 -7.38
C ARG A 270 41.83 -11.18 -6.24
N ALA A 271 42.07 -11.83 -5.11
CA ALA A 271 41.21 -11.72 -3.94
C ALA A 271 41.19 -10.30 -3.37
N ASN A 272 42.35 -9.64 -3.29
CA ASN A 272 42.43 -8.25 -2.83
C ASN A 272 41.76 -7.28 -3.82
N ALA A 273 41.92 -7.49 -5.14
CA ALA A 273 41.22 -6.69 -6.15
C ALA A 273 39.69 -6.84 -6.03
N ALA A 274 39.20 -8.07 -5.92
CA ALA A 274 37.77 -8.34 -5.72
C ALA A 274 37.24 -7.75 -4.40
N ARG A 275 38.04 -7.76 -3.33
CA ARG A 275 37.67 -7.14 -2.05
C ARG A 275 37.55 -5.62 -2.18
N LEU A 276 38.49 -4.98 -2.88
CA LEU A 276 38.45 -3.53 -3.09
C LEU A 276 37.27 -3.14 -3.99
N GLU A 277 36.97 -3.92 -5.03
CA GLU A 277 35.77 -3.74 -5.85
C GLU A 277 34.50 -3.85 -5.00
N ALA A 278 34.40 -4.87 -4.14
CA ALA A 278 33.27 -5.04 -3.23
C ALA A 278 33.12 -3.85 -2.25
N GLU A 279 34.21 -3.41 -1.61
CA GLU A 279 34.21 -2.24 -0.72
C GLU A 279 33.74 -0.96 -1.45
N THR A 280 34.15 -0.76 -2.71
CA THR A 280 33.69 0.40 -3.51
C THR A 280 32.22 0.32 -3.90
N LEU A 281 31.72 -0.88 -4.24
CA LEU A 281 30.31 -1.10 -4.54
C LEU A 281 29.43 -0.90 -3.31
N GLU A 282 29.88 -1.37 -2.13
CA GLU A 282 29.19 -1.17 -0.86
C GLU A 282 29.11 0.31 -0.50
N ALA A 283 30.23 1.05 -0.60
CA ALA A 283 30.25 2.49 -0.36
C ALA A 283 29.32 3.25 -1.33
N ALA A 284 29.29 2.86 -2.60
CA ALA A 284 28.37 3.44 -3.59
C ALA A 284 26.90 3.13 -3.24
N ALA A 285 26.59 1.89 -2.85
CA ALA A 285 25.23 1.49 -2.45
C ALA A 285 24.75 2.23 -1.20
N ILE A 286 25.62 2.42 -0.20
CA ILE A 286 25.32 3.21 1.00
C ILE A 286 25.03 4.67 0.61
N SER A 287 25.87 5.27 -0.23
CA SER A 287 25.68 6.66 -0.69
C SER A 287 24.37 6.85 -1.46
N ILE A 288 24.05 5.92 -2.37
CA ILE A 288 22.78 5.95 -3.12
C ILE A 288 21.60 5.82 -2.16
N ASN A 289 21.64 4.86 -1.23
CA ASN A 289 20.58 4.69 -0.24
C ASN A 289 20.39 5.94 0.64
N GLN A 290 21.46 6.59 1.06
CA GLN A 290 21.40 7.86 1.79
C GLN A 290 20.75 8.95 0.94
N GLN A 291 21.18 9.12 -0.31
CA GLN A 291 20.57 10.12 -1.21
C GLN A 291 19.10 9.84 -1.48
N THR A 292 18.71 8.59 -1.70
CA THR A 292 17.30 8.23 -1.96
C THR A 292 16.44 8.42 -0.72
N THR A 293 16.95 8.08 0.47
CA THR A 293 16.22 8.28 1.73
C THR A 293 16.07 9.76 2.08
N GLU A 294 17.11 10.57 1.89
CA GLU A 294 17.04 12.03 2.07
C GLU A 294 16.10 12.68 1.06
N ALA A 295 16.15 12.29 -0.21
CA ALA A 295 15.24 12.79 -1.23
C ALA A 295 13.78 12.41 -0.93
N ALA A 296 13.53 11.18 -0.48
CA ALA A 296 12.22 10.73 -0.06
C ALA A 296 11.71 11.51 1.16
N ARG A 297 12.57 11.75 2.17
CA ARG A 297 12.23 12.58 3.35
C ARG A 297 11.87 14.00 2.94
N LYS A 298 12.72 14.67 2.15
CA LYS A 298 12.43 16.03 1.65
C LYS A 298 11.11 16.10 0.89
N LYS A 299 10.82 15.09 0.06
CA LYS A 299 9.55 15.01 -0.67
C LYS A 299 8.36 14.80 0.26
N ALA A 300 8.49 13.94 1.27
CA ALA A 300 7.46 13.72 2.28
C ALA A 300 7.19 14.99 3.11
N ASP A 301 8.25 15.66 3.58
CA ASP A 301 8.16 16.91 4.33
C ASP A 301 7.47 18.02 3.50
N ALA A 302 7.81 18.12 2.20
CA ALA A 302 7.16 19.06 1.29
C ALA A 302 5.67 18.76 1.08
N ILE A 303 5.29 17.48 0.99
CA ILE A 303 3.87 17.07 0.89
C ILE A 303 3.12 17.40 2.17
N ILE A 304 3.70 17.13 3.34
CA ILE A 304 3.08 17.45 4.63
C ILE A 304 2.89 18.97 4.76
N ALA A 305 3.93 19.77 4.46
CA ALA A 305 3.84 21.22 4.51
C ALA A 305 2.78 21.78 3.54
N ALA A 306 2.68 21.22 2.32
CA ALA A 306 1.65 21.61 1.36
C ALA A 306 0.24 21.25 1.87
N ALA A 307 0.05 20.04 2.40
CA ALA A 307 -1.22 19.59 2.97
C ALA A 307 -1.63 20.43 4.19
N GLU A 308 -0.70 20.80 5.07
CA GLU A 308 -0.96 21.70 6.20
C GLU A 308 -1.36 23.10 5.73
N SER A 309 -0.70 23.63 4.69
CA SER A 309 -1.06 24.93 4.11
C SER A 309 -2.45 24.91 3.48
N GLU A 310 -2.81 23.83 2.80
CA GLU A 310 -4.14 23.64 2.21
C GLU A 310 -5.21 23.46 3.29
N ALA A 311 -4.93 22.67 4.33
CA ALA A 311 -5.83 22.52 5.47
C ALA A 311 -6.08 23.85 6.18
N ARG A 312 -5.05 24.69 6.35
CA ARG A 312 -5.20 26.05 6.89
C ARG A 312 -6.08 26.92 6.01
N SER A 313 -5.85 26.96 4.70
CA SER A 313 -6.66 27.78 3.78
C SER A 313 -8.12 27.31 3.74
N ILE A 314 -8.38 26.02 3.75
CA ILE A 314 -9.72 25.45 3.86
C ILE A 314 -10.38 25.88 5.18
N SER A 315 -9.64 25.79 6.30
CA SER A 315 -10.16 26.18 7.61
C SER A 315 -10.50 27.67 7.71
N GLU A 316 -9.65 28.54 7.15
CA GLU A 316 -9.90 29.98 7.08
C GLU A 316 -11.11 30.30 6.20
N ASN A 317 -11.20 29.69 5.02
CA ASN A 317 -12.37 29.85 4.13
C ASN A 317 -13.66 29.36 4.79
N ALA A 318 -13.61 28.23 5.51
CA ALA A 318 -14.75 27.71 6.25
C ALA A 318 -15.17 28.67 7.38
N GLN A 319 -14.22 29.21 8.15
CA GLN A 319 -14.50 30.21 9.19
C GLN A 319 -15.12 31.48 8.61
N GLN A 320 -14.58 32.01 7.51
CA GLN A 320 -15.13 33.19 6.83
C GLN A 320 -16.56 32.94 6.34
N ASN A 321 -16.83 31.76 5.77
CA ASN A 321 -18.18 31.39 5.32
C ASN A 321 -19.16 31.27 6.50
N VAL A 322 -18.73 30.64 7.61
CA VAL A 322 -19.53 30.54 8.83
C VAL A 322 -19.81 31.93 9.41
N GLU A 323 -18.82 32.82 9.47
CA GLU A 323 -19.01 34.18 9.97
C GLU A 323 -19.96 34.99 9.08
N LYS A 324 -19.83 34.86 7.76
CA LYS A 324 -20.74 35.50 6.80
C LYS A 324 -22.17 35.02 6.96
N THR A 325 -22.39 33.70 7.00
CA THR A 325 -23.73 33.12 7.19
C THR A 325 -24.31 33.47 8.56
N TYR A 326 -23.49 33.54 9.60
CA TYR A 326 -23.90 33.99 10.93
C TYR A 326 -24.34 35.46 10.93
N LEU A 327 -23.58 36.35 10.28
CA LEU A 327 -23.96 37.76 10.15
C LEU A 327 -25.25 37.93 9.35
N GLU A 328 -25.41 37.22 8.24
CA GLU A 328 -26.65 37.22 7.45
C GLU A 328 -27.85 36.74 8.30
N ALA A 329 -27.69 35.62 9.01
CA ALA A 329 -28.73 35.09 9.91
C ALA A 329 -29.07 36.08 11.04
N LYS A 330 -28.07 36.75 11.62
CA LYS A 330 -28.26 37.77 12.65
C LYS A 330 -29.05 38.97 12.12
N ILE A 331 -28.71 39.48 10.94
CA ILE A 331 -29.45 40.58 10.30
C ILE A 331 -30.91 40.16 10.02
N HIS A 332 -31.13 38.92 9.56
CA HIS A 332 -32.48 38.38 9.39
C HIS A 332 -33.25 38.31 10.72
N LEU A 333 -32.61 37.88 11.81
CA LEU A 333 -33.21 37.84 13.14
C LEU A 333 -33.57 39.24 13.65
N GLU A 334 -32.69 40.22 13.50
CA GLU A 334 -32.95 41.62 13.87
C GLU A 334 -34.13 42.20 13.08
N LYS A 335 -34.26 41.89 11.78
CA LYS A 335 -35.44 42.28 10.98
C LYS A 335 -36.73 41.67 11.52
N ILE A 336 -36.73 40.36 11.82
CA ILE A 336 -37.91 39.67 12.38
C ILE A 336 -38.28 40.25 13.75
N GLN A 337 -37.29 40.59 14.59
CA GLN A 337 -37.53 41.24 15.88
C GLN A 337 -38.15 42.63 15.71
N ALA A 338 -37.63 43.44 14.78
CA ALA A 338 -38.19 44.75 14.46
C ALA A 338 -39.62 44.64 13.91
N GLU A 339 -39.88 43.66 13.04
CA GLU A 339 -41.23 43.34 12.57
C GLU A 339 -42.14 42.95 13.74
N ARG A 340 -41.68 42.10 14.66
CA ARG A 340 -42.44 41.71 15.87
C ARG A 340 -42.76 42.91 16.75
N GLU A 341 -41.79 43.78 17.03
CA GLU A 341 -42.01 45.00 17.81
C GLU A 341 -42.99 45.95 17.10
N SER A 342 -42.89 46.08 15.78
CA SER A 342 -43.83 46.89 15.00
C SER A 342 -45.27 46.34 15.07
N VAL A 343 -45.42 45.01 15.02
CA VAL A 343 -46.71 44.33 15.20
C VAL A 343 -47.21 44.49 16.64
N GLU A 344 -46.33 44.42 17.64
CA GLU A 344 -46.67 44.63 19.05
C GLU A 344 -47.17 46.07 19.30
N VAL A 345 -46.52 47.07 18.70
CA VAL A 345 -46.96 48.47 18.71
C VAL A 345 -48.29 48.63 17.96
N TYR A 346 -48.45 47.98 16.80
CA TYR A 346 -49.71 48.01 16.05
C TYR A 346 -50.87 47.40 16.84
N LEU A 347 -50.64 46.27 17.51
CA LEU A 347 -51.60 45.62 18.41
C LEU A 347 -51.93 46.47 19.64
N ARG A 348 -50.94 47.15 20.24
CA ARG A 348 -51.19 48.14 21.32
C ARG A 348 -52.03 49.31 20.83
N ASN A 349 -51.74 49.84 19.65
CA ASN A 349 -52.52 50.93 19.07
C ASN A 349 -53.95 50.49 18.76
N LEU A 350 -54.15 49.29 18.19
CA LEU A 350 -55.47 48.68 18.01
C LEU A 350 -56.20 48.49 19.34
N ARG A 351 -55.51 48.00 20.38
CA ARG A 351 -56.08 47.83 21.72
C ARG A 351 -56.50 49.16 22.34
N ASN A 352 -55.69 50.21 22.19
CA ASN A 352 -56.00 51.56 22.67
C ASN A 352 -57.17 52.18 21.90
N VAL A 353 -57.29 51.93 20.59
CA VAL A 353 -58.43 52.36 19.77
C VAL A 353 -59.71 51.61 20.17
N LEU A 354 -59.63 50.30 20.43
CA LEU A 354 -60.76 49.50 20.94
C LEU A 354 -61.16 49.90 22.37
N GLN A 355 -60.22 50.21 23.26
CA GLN A 355 -60.51 50.72 24.60
C GLN A 355 -61.03 52.16 24.57
N GLY A 356 -60.53 53.01 23.67
CA GLY A 356 -61.04 54.37 23.44
C GLY A 356 -62.44 54.41 22.81
N GLN A 357 -62.84 53.38 22.05
CA GLN A 357 -64.21 53.23 21.58
C GLN A 357 -65.15 52.68 22.67
N SER A 358 -64.63 51.91 23.64
CA SER A 358 -65.43 51.43 24.78
C SER A 358 -65.74 52.50 25.84
N SER A 359 -65.06 53.66 25.84
CA SER A 359 -65.32 54.77 26.77
C SER A 359 -66.24 55.87 26.21
N ILE A 360 -66.74 55.74 24.97
CA ILE A 360 -67.61 56.76 24.32
C ILE A 360 -69.09 56.32 24.27
N GLN A 361 -69.45 55.15 24.82
CA GLN A 361 -70.85 54.71 24.89
C GLN A 361 -71.28 54.32 26.31
N THR A 362 -71.51 55.32 27.14
CA THR A 362 -72.61 55.31 28.12
C THR A 362 -73.32 56.66 28.07
N PRO A 363 -74.39 56.81 27.27
CA PRO A 363 -75.35 57.88 27.44
C PRO A 363 -76.37 57.43 28.51
N GLU A 364 -76.31 58.00 29.70
CA GLU A 364 -77.43 57.94 30.65
C GLU A 364 -78.11 59.30 30.70
N SER A 365 -79.25 59.36 30.00
CA SER A 365 -80.27 60.38 30.17
C SER A 365 -81.35 59.88 31.15
N LEU A 366 -81.90 60.82 31.92
CA LEU A 366 -83.20 60.82 32.63
C LEU A 366 -83.24 60.15 34.02
N ALA A 367 -83.15 60.96 35.08
CA ALA A 367 -84.27 61.39 35.94
C ALA A 367 -83.76 62.13 37.18
#